data_AF-A0A7Y5Q8N9-F1
#
_entry.id   AF-A0A7Y5Q8N9-F1
#
_cell.length_a   1.000
_cell.length_b   1.000
_cell.length_c   1.000
_cell.angle_alpha   90.00
_cell.angle_beta   90.00
_cell.angle_gamma   90.00
#
_symmetry.space_group_name_H-M   'P 1'
#
loop_
_entity.id
_entity.type
_entity.pdbx_description
1 polymer ?
#
loop_
_entity_poly.entity_id
_entity_poly.type
_entity_poly.pdbx_seq_one_letter_code
_entity_poly.pdbx_strand_id
1 'polypeptide(L)'
;MESVFKSLIEPDWEERGPAEWDSKRRAIRAAFVELLGEGAPTAPPALEVIWHGEERLDGLTLRKVSYLAEADDRVPAWLVVPDQLAAPAPAVICLHGTTADAKEACIGRGS
;
A
#
# COMPACT_ATOMS: atom_id res chain seq x y z
N MET A 1 7.89 -26.92 19.07
CA MET A 1 7.32 -25.59 19.31
C MET A 1 6.51 -25.24 18.09
N GLU A 2 5.20 -25.49 18.14
CA GLU A 2 4.33 -25.10 17.03
C GLU A 2 4.34 -23.57 16.94
N SER A 3 4.57 -23.05 15.73
CA SER A 3 4.69 -21.60 15.53
C SER A 3 3.38 -20.95 15.95
N VAL A 4 3.43 -19.94 16.83
CA VAL A 4 2.28 -19.11 17.23
C VAL A 4 1.52 -18.58 16.00
N PHE A 5 2.23 -18.34 14.90
CA PHE A 5 1.60 -17.99 13.63
C PHE A 5 0.67 -19.07 13.07
N LYS A 6 1.04 -20.34 13.17
CA LYS A 6 0.27 -21.44 12.60
C LYS A 6 -1.09 -21.59 13.30
N SER A 7 -1.11 -21.50 14.63
CA SER A 7 -2.37 -21.52 15.39
C SER A 7 -3.24 -20.27 15.19
N LEU A 8 -2.66 -19.14 14.78
CA LEU A 8 -3.40 -17.91 14.45
C LEU A 8 -4.08 -17.95 13.08
N ILE A 9 -3.57 -18.72 12.12
CA ILE A 9 -4.08 -18.78 10.73
C ILE A 9 -4.97 -20.00 10.46
N GLU A 10 -5.03 -20.96 11.38
CA GLU A 10 -5.91 -22.12 11.27
C GLU A 10 -7.41 -21.74 11.36
N PRO A 11 -8.30 -22.52 10.71
CA PRO A 11 -9.56 -22.04 10.12
C PRO A 11 -10.73 -21.81 11.08
N ASP A 12 -10.49 -21.63 12.38
CA ASP A 12 -11.58 -21.41 13.36
C ASP A 12 -12.22 -20.01 13.30
N TRP A 13 -12.03 -19.25 12.21
CA TRP A 13 -12.55 -17.89 12.04
C TRP A 13 -14.01 -17.84 11.59
N GLU A 14 -14.53 -18.93 11.01
CA GLU A 14 -15.90 -19.01 10.47
C GLU A 14 -16.99 -19.02 11.55
N GLU A 15 -16.65 -19.44 12.78
CA GLU A 15 -17.61 -19.68 13.87
C GLU A 15 -17.58 -18.60 14.99
N ARG A 16 -16.74 -17.56 14.85
CA ARG A 16 -16.46 -16.59 15.91
C ARG A 16 -17.40 -15.39 15.90
N GLY A 17 -17.83 -14.97 17.09
CA GLY A 17 -18.57 -13.71 17.26
C GLY A 17 -17.67 -12.47 17.09
N PRO A 18 -18.24 -11.25 16.93
CA PRO A 18 -17.46 -10.03 16.67
C PRO A 18 -16.32 -9.75 17.67
N ALA A 19 -16.54 -10.02 18.96
CA ALA A 19 -15.54 -9.80 20.01
C ALA A 19 -14.37 -10.78 19.93
N GLU A 20 -14.65 -12.05 19.60
CA GLU A 20 -13.62 -13.08 19.45
C GLU A 20 -12.79 -12.83 18.19
N TRP A 21 -13.43 -12.40 17.10
CA TRP A 21 -12.74 -11.97 15.90
C TRP A 21 -11.83 -10.77 16.15
N ASP A 22 -12.30 -9.75 16.87
CA ASP A 22 -11.50 -8.57 17.19
C ASP A 22 -10.25 -8.93 18.02
N SER A 23 -10.38 -9.86 18.96
CA SER A 23 -9.22 -10.42 19.68
C SER A 23 -8.24 -11.15 18.77
N LYS A 24 -8.74 -12.03 17.88
CA LYS A 24 -7.89 -12.77 16.93
C LYS A 24 -7.19 -11.83 15.94
N ARG A 25 -7.90 -10.83 15.41
CA ARG A 25 -7.35 -9.80 14.52
C ARG A 25 -6.19 -9.05 15.17
N ARG A 26 -6.30 -8.67 16.45
CA ARG A 26 -5.20 -8.04 17.18
C ARG A 26 -3.98 -8.94 17.28
N ALA A 27 -4.18 -10.23 17.58
CA ALA A 27 -3.09 -11.20 17.68
C ALA A 27 -2.40 -11.42 16.32
N ILE A 28 -3.16 -11.59 15.23
CA ILE A 28 -2.62 -11.70 13.87
C ILE A 28 -1.81 -10.46 13.51
N ARG A 29 -2.33 -9.26 13.79
CA ARG A 29 -1.62 -8.01 13.50
C ARG A 29 -0.31 -7.91 14.29
N ALA A 30 -0.33 -8.26 15.58
CA ALA A 30 0.87 -8.22 16.42
C ALA A 30 1.94 -9.18 15.90
N ALA A 31 1.56 -10.42 15.62
CA ALA A 31 2.45 -11.42 15.04
C ALA A 31 3.02 -10.94 13.70
N PHE A 32 2.17 -10.45 12.79
CA PHE A 32 2.60 -9.94 11.49
C PHE A 32 3.64 -8.81 11.62
N VAL A 33 3.41 -7.85 12.54
CA VAL A 33 4.36 -6.77 12.81
C VAL A 33 5.68 -7.32 13.38
N GLU A 34 5.63 -8.30 14.27
CA GLU A 34 6.83 -8.97 14.80
C GLU A 34 7.63 -9.67 13.68
N LEU A 35 6.96 -10.32 12.73
CA LEU A 35 7.61 -10.99 11.60
C LEU A 35 8.29 -10.03 10.63
N LEU A 36 7.75 -8.82 10.45
CA LEU A 36 8.42 -7.78 9.65
C LEU A 36 9.77 -7.36 10.27
N GLY A 37 9.99 -7.67 11.54
CA GLY A 37 11.26 -7.48 12.23
C GLY A 37 11.47 -6.06 12.75
N GLU A 38 12.68 -5.84 13.25
CA GLU A 38 13.15 -4.52 13.67
C GLU A 38 13.54 -3.70 12.43
N GLY A 39 13.28 -2.39 12.44
CA GLY A 39 13.68 -1.48 11.35
C GLY A 39 12.53 -0.71 10.69
N ALA A 40 11.27 -1.04 11.02
CA ALA A 40 10.15 -0.18 10.63
C ALA A 40 10.35 1.23 11.24
N PRO A 41 10.31 2.31 10.44
CA PRO A 41 10.41 3.66 10.97
C PRO A 41 9.33 3.92 12.01
N THR A 42 9.70 4.51 13.15
CA THR A 42 8.74 4.91 14.20
C THR A 42 7.75 5.96 13.72
N ALA A 43 8.14 6.73 12.70
CA ALA A 43 7.28 7.62 11.94
C ALA A 43 7.74 7.63 10.48
N PRO A 44 6.83 7.84 9.52
CA PRO A 44 7.22 8.08 8.13
C PRO A 44 8.08 9.36 8.05
N PRO A 45 8.99 9.45 7.06
CA PRO A 45 9.72 10.68 6.80
C PRO A 45 8.74 11.82 6.44
N ALA A 46 9.22 13.06 6.53
CA ALA A 46 8.46 14.19 6.01
C ALA A 46 8.15 13.96 4.53
N LEU A 47 6.89 14.19 4.14
CA LEU A 47 6.46 13.99 2.76
C LEU A 47 7.21 14.96 1.84
N GLU A 48 8.09 14.42 1.02
CA GLU A 48 8.85 15.19 0.02
C GLU A 48 8.61 14.63 -1.38
N VAL A 49 7.67 15.25 -2.10
CA VAL A 49 7.30 14.85 -3.46
C VAL A 49 8.15 15.59 -4.49
N ILE A 50 8.77 14.85 -5.41
CA ILE A 50 9.40 15.37 -6.62
C ILE A 50 8.52 15.04 -7.81
N TRP A 51 8.24 16.04 -8.64
CA TRP A 51 7.47 15.91 -9.88
C TRP A 51 8.42 15.70 -11.05
N HIS A 52 8.25 14.60 -11.79
CA HIS A 52 9.10 14.23 -12.93
C HIS A 52 8.44 14.48 -14.29
N GLY A 53 7.14 14.75 -14.30
CA GLY A 53 6.39 15.04 -15.50
C GLY A 53 4.89 14.87 -15.31
N GLU A 54 4.14 15.44 -16.24
CA GLU A 54 2.69 15.37 -16.29
C GLU A 54 2.25 15.08 -17.73
N GLU A 55 1.20 14.26 -17.85
CA GLU A 55 0.50 13.99 -19.10
C GLU A 55 -1.00 14.17 -18.87
N ARG A 56 -1.66 14.86 -19.80
CA ARG A 56 -3.11 15.05 -19.77
C ARG A 56 -3.78 14.06 -20.70
N LEU A 57 -4.74 13.31 -20.17
CA LEU A 57 -5.64 12.43 -20.90
C LEU A 57 -7.06 13.01 -20.83
N ASP A 58 -8.00 12.39 -21.54
CA ASP A 58 -9.41 12.79 -21.47
C ASP A 58 -9.97 12.55 -20.06
N GLY A 59 -10.17 13.64 -19.31
CA GLY A 59 -10.72 13.65 -17.95
C GLY A 59 -9.74 13.28 -16.83
N LEU A 60 -8.48 12.95 -17.14
CA LEU A 60 -7.47 12.53 -16.17
C LEU A 60 -6.14 13.25 -16.38
N THR A 61 -5.46 13.53 -15.29
CA THR A 61 -4.07 13.96 -15.26
C THR A 61 -3.20 12.85 -14.68
N LEU A 62 -2.20 12.40 -15.42
CA LEU A 62 -1.19 11.44 -14.97
C LEU A 62 0.07 12.19 -14.60
N ARG A 63 0.57 11.98 -13.38
CA ARG A 63 1.80 12.61 -12.89
C ARG A 63 2.81 11.55 -12.51
N LYS A 64 4.03 11.68 -13.04
CA LYS A 64 5.15 10.86 -12.60
C LYS A 64 5.76 11.53 -11.39
N VAL A 65 5.76 10.85 -10.25
CA VAL A 65 6.26 11.39 -8.97
C VAL A 65 7.30 10.47 -8.35
N SER A 66 8.12 11.00 -7.46
CA SER A 66 8.78 10.20 -6.44
C SER A 66 8.63 10.84 -5.07
N TYR A 67 8.53 10.02 -4.02
CA TYR A 67 8.41 10.48 -2.64
C TYR A 67 9.37 9.69 -1.75
N LEU A 68 9.76 10.27 -0.61
CA LEU A 68 10.60 9.58 0.37
C LEU A 68 9.81 8.45 1.04
N ALA A 69 10.32 7.23 0.95
CA ALA A 69 9.84 6.10 1.75
C ALA A 69 10.68 5.96 3.03
N GLU A 70 11.99 6.22 2.91
CA GLU A 70 12.94 6.32 4.01
C GLU A 70 13.77 7.61 3.85
N ALA A 71 14.70 7.90 4.77
CA ALA A 71 15.46 9.15 4.75
C ALA A 71 16.33 9.33 3.48
N ASP A 72 16.78 8.22 2.90
CA ASP A 72 17.65 8.16 1.73
C ASP A 72 17.07 7.33 0.58
N ASP A 73 15.84 6.81 0.72
CA ASP A 73 15.16 6.02 -0.31
C ASP A 73 13.90 6.71 -0.85
N ARG A 74 13.77 6.68 -2.18
CA ARG A 74 12.66 7.31 -2.91
C ARG A 74 11.91 6.30 -3.75
N VAL A 75 10.61 6.22 -3.53
CA VAL A 75 9.71 5.36 -4.32
C VAL A 75 9.14 6.17 -5.49
N PRO A 76 9.36 5.74 -6.75
CA PRO A 76 8.72 6.35 -7.89
C PRO A 76 7.30 5.81 -8.09
N ALA A 77 6.31 6.68 -8.25
CA ALA A 77 4.91 6.30 -8.46
C ALA A 77 4.27 7.03 -9.66
N TRP A 78 3.14 6.51 -10.12
CA TRP A 78 2.18 7.26 -10.91
C TRP A 78 1.11 7.80 -9.98
N LEU A 79 0.77 9.08 -10.12
CA LEU A 79 -0.38 9.69 -9.48
C LEU A 79 -1.40 10.03 -10.58
N VAL A 80 -2.56 9.39 -10.53
CA VAL A 80 -3.66 9.60 -11.48
C VAL A 80 -4.75 10.41 -10.79
N VAL A 81 -5.07 11.58 -11.33
CA VAL A 81 -6.01 12.53 -10.72
C VAL A 81 -7.10 12.90 -11.73
N PRO A 82 -8.39 12.77 -11.38
CA PRO A 82 -9.47 13.31 -12.20
C PRO A 82 -9.38 14.83 -12.31
N ASP A 83 -9.57 15.38 -13.52
CA ASP A 83 -9.37 16.81 -13.77
C ASP A 83 -10.34 17.72 -12.99
N GLN A 84 -11.55 17.24 -12.70
CA GLN A 84 -12.61 18.02 -12.04
C GLN A 84 -12.73 17.74 -10.54
N LEU A 85 -11.65 17.29 -9.90
CA LEU A 85 -11.66 17.02 -8.47
C LEU A 85 -11.73 18.32 -7.64
N ALA A 86 -12.89 18.65 -7.10
CA ALA A 86 -13.13 19.89 -6.36
C ALA A 86 -12.99 19.76 -4.82
N ALA A 87 -12.94 18.53 -4.31
CA ALA A 87 -12.85 18.22 -2.89
C ALA A 87 -12.11 16.88 -2.70
N PRO A 88 -11.62 16.56 -1.48
CA PRO A 88 -11.06 15.24 -1.20
C PRO A 88 -12.00 14.12 -1.63
N ALA A 89 -11.46 13.11 -2.32
CA ALA A 89 -12.19 11.94 -2.78
C ALA A 89 -11.47 10.66 -2.34
N PRO A 90 -12.14 9.49 -2.41
CA PRO A 90 -11.49 8.22 -2.20
C PRO A 90 -10.24 8.06 -3.07
N ALA A 91 -9.19 7.51 -2.49
CA ALA A 91 -7.96 7.16 -3.19
C ALA A 91 -7.79 5.65 -3.21
N VAL A 92 -7.17 5.15 -4.27
CA VAL A 92 -6.84 3.73 -4.43
C VAL A 92 -5.34 3.60 -4.61
N ILE A 93 -4.72 2.69 -3.85
CA ILE A 93 -3.32 2.31 -4.04
C ILE A 93 -3.29 1.08 -4.93
N CYS A 94 -2.71 1.20 -6.11
CA CYS A 94 -2.50 0.08 -7.03
C CYS A 94 -1.09 -0.48 -6.84
N LEU A 95 -0.97 -1.62 -6.16
CA LEU A 95 0.29 -2.35 -6.03
C LEU A 95 0.55 -3.16 -7.31
N HIS A 96 1.70 -2.96 -7.93
CA HIS A 96 2.04 -3.63 -9.18
C HIS A 96 2.60 -5.03 -8.96
N GLY A 97 2.48 -5.89 -9.98
CA GLY A 97 3.10 -7.21 -10.01
C GLY A 97 4.62 -7.16 -10.24
N THR A 98 5.20 -8.28 -10.64
CA THR A 98 6.66 -8.45 -10.81
C THR A 98 7.14 -8.41 -12.27
N THR A 99 6.26 -8.09 -13.23
CA THR A 99 6.67 -7.91 -14.63
C THR A 99 7.41 -6.59 -14.84
N ALA A 100 8.21 -6.51 -15.89
CA ALA A 100 9.01 -5.30 -16.19
C ALA A 100 8.14 -4.05 -16.42
N ASP A 101 6.94 -4.24 -16.94
CA ASP A 101 5.95 -3.21 -17.25
C ASP A 101 4.87 -3.07 -16.16
N ALA A 102 4.99 -3.77 -15.02
CA ALA A 102 3.89 -3.91 -14.07
C ALA A 102 3.33 -2.57 -13.58
N LYS A 103 4.20 -1.57 -13.38
CA LYS A 103 3.79 -0.22 -12.99
C LYS A 103 2.99 0.49 -14.08
N GLU A 104 3.36 0.29 -15.34
CA GLU A 104 2.63 0.84 -16.50
C GLU A 104 1.31 0.08 -16.71
N ALA A 105 1.29 -1.24 -16.47
CA ALA A 105 0.07 -2.04 -16.51
C ALA A 105 -1.01 -1.53 -15.55
N CYS A 106 -0.64 -1.06 -14.34
CA CYS A 106 -1.57 -0.47 -13.39
C CYS A 106 -2.29 0.79 -13.89
N ILE A 107 -1.76 1.47 -14.91
CA ILE A 107 -2.38 2.63 -15.56
C ILE A 107 -2.90 2.30 -16.97
N GLY A 108 -3.04 1.02 -17.30
CA GLY A 108 -3.55 0.55 -18.59
C GLY A 108 -2.56 0.65 -19.74
N ARG A 109 -1.25 0.69 -19.46
CA ARG A 109 -0.15 0.81 -20.44
C ARG A 109 0.77 -0.41 -20.48
N GLY A 110 0.34 -1.53 -19.92
CA GLY A 110 1.07 -2.79 -19.97
C GLY A 110 1.10 -3.37 -21.39
N SER A 111 2.13 -4.17 -21.67
CA SER A 111 2.34 -4.86 -22.95
C SER A 111 1.54 -6.16 -23.08
#